data_AF-K2PZF4-F1
#
_entry.id   AF-K2PZF4-F1
#
_cell.length_a   1.000
_cell.length_b   1.000
_cell.length_c   1.000
_cell.angle_alpha   90.00
_cell.angle_beta   90.00
_cell.angle_gamma   90.00
#
_symmetry.space_group_name_H-M   'P 1'
#
loop_
_entity.id
_entity.type
_entity.pdbx_description
1 polymer ?
#
loop_
_entity_poly.entity_id
_entity_poly.type
_entity_poly.pdbx_seq_one_letter_code
_entity_poly.pdbx_strand_id
1 'polypeptide(L)'
;MFNGPKVEMEISEAMRNKLFTTIPQLMIMRCRLLERGKDQNNKKYYIVKNSWGTGNDHQGYLYVTKNHILLKTNSLFLNKEAVPNDILKG
;
A
#
# COMPACT_ATOMS: atom_id res chain seq x y z
N MET A 1 11.77 11.86 6.85
CA MET A 1 11.13 13.18 6.69
C MET A 1 10.17 13.14 5.51
N PHE A 2 8.89 13.40 5.78
CA PHE A 2 7.84 13.60 4.79
C PHE A 2 7.98 15.01 4.17
N ASN A 3 7.91 15.13 2.84
CA ASN A 3 8.03 16.40 2.12
C ASN A 3 6.80 16.63 1.22
N GLY A 4 5.63 16.65 1.84
CA GLY A 4 4.35 17.01 1.21
C GLY A 4 3.82 16.03 0.16
N PRO A 5 2.59 16.24 -0.32
CA PRO A 5 1.99 15.45 -1.40
C PRO A 5 2.73 15.70 -2.72
N LYS A 6 3.13 14.63 -3.41
CA LYS A 6 3.71 14.70 -4.76
C LYS A 6 2.75 14.13 -5.79
N VAL A 7 2.93 14.55 -7.05
CA VAL A 7 2.26 13.94 -8.20
C VAL A 7 2.69 12.48 -8.29
N GLU A 8 1.71 11.58 -8.39
CA GLU A 8 1.94 10.15 -8.51
C GLU A 8 1.73 9.70 -9.95
N MET A 9 2.58 8.77 -10.38
CA MET A 9 2.41 8.10 -11.66
C MET A 9 1.17 7.22 -11.65
N GLU A 10 0.44 7.18 -12.77
CA GLU A 10 -0.62 6.18 -12.97
C GLU A 10 -0.02 4.80 -13.22
N ILE A 11 -0.52 3.80 -12.50
CA ILE A 11 0.01 2.44 -12.53
C ILE A 11 -0.82 1.60 -13.51
N SER A 12 -0.25 1.31 -14.68
CA SER A 12 -0.82 0.34 -15.62
C SER A 12 -0.36 -1.09 -15.28
N GLU A 13 -1.13 -2.09 -15.70
CA GLU A 13 -0.78 -3.50 -15.48
C GLU A 13 0.55 -3.88 -16.15
N ALA A 14 0.76 -3.46 -17.40
CA ALA A 14 2.01 -3.71 -18.13
C ALA A 14 3.22 -3.11 -17.42
N MET A 15 3.08 -1.89 -16.88
CA MET A 15 4.12 -1.24 -16.09
C MET A 15 4.40 -2.00 -14.79
N ARG A 16 3.35 -2.40 -14.07
CA ARG A 16 3.49 -3.19 -12.83
C ARG A 16 4.22 -4.50 -13.09
N ASN A 17 3.82 -5.24 -14.12
CA ASN A 17 4.44 -6.53 -14.47
C ASN A 17 5.91 -6.36 -14.85
N LYS A 18 6.23 -5.34 -15.64
CA LYS A 18 7.63 -5.01 -15.99
C LYS A 18 8.45 -4.66 -14.76
N LEU A 19 7.94 -3.82 -13.85
CA LEU A 19 8.66 -3.41 -12.65
C LEU A 19 8.76 -4.53 -11.61
N PHE A 20 7.81 -5.45 -11.58
CA PHE A 20 7.86 -6.65 -10.75
C PHE A 20 8.99 -7.60 -11.16
N THR A 21 9.24 -7.75 -12.46
CA THR A 21 10.28 -8.65 -12.97
C THR A 21 11.68 -8.02 -13.05
N THR A 22 11.78 -6.69 -13.11
CA THR A 22 13.06 -5.99 -13.39
C THR A 22 13.70 -5.32 -12.20
N ILE A 23 12.95 -5.02 -11.13
CA ILE A 23 13.49 -4.33 -9.95
C ILE A 23 13.51 -5.31 -8.77
N PRO A 24 14.66 -5.48 -8.07
CA PRO A 24 14.71 -6.19 -6.82
C PRO A 24 13.72 -5.57 -5.82
N GLN A 25 12.61 -6.28 -5.57
CA GLN A 25 11.62 -5.84 -4.60
C GLN A 25 12.00 -6.36 -3.22
N LEU A 26 12.81 -5.60 -2.48
CA LEU A 26 13.09 -5.91 -1.09
C LEU A 26 11.97 -5.34 -0.21
N MET A 27 10.96 -6.15 0.14
CA MET A 27 10.29 -5.96 1.44
C MET A 27 9.48 -7.19 1.90
N ILE A 28 9.96 -7.80 2.98
CA ILE A 28 9.41 -8.96 3.70
C ILE A 28 8.53 -8.58 4.88
N MET A 29 7.82 -7.44 4.84
CA MET A 29 7.11 -6.98 6.03
C MET A 29 5.60 -7.14 5.95
N ARG A 30 5.07 -7.94 6.87
CA ARG A 30 3.65 -8.14 7.11
C ARG A 30 3.07 -6.87 7.73
N CYS A 31 2.35 -6.12 6.92
CA CYS A 31 1.73 -4.85 7.30
C CYS A 31 0.22 -5.02 7.40
N ARG A 32 -0.41 -4.42 8.42
CA ARG A 32 -1.88 -4.36 8.51
C ARG A 32 -2.36 -3.07 7.86
N LEU A 33 -3.24 -3.20 6.87
CA LEU A 33 -3.92 -2.10 6.22
C LEU A 33 -5.14 -1.68 7.05
N LEU A 34 -5.22 -0.42 7.43
CA LEU A 34 -6.37 0.21 8.07
C LEU A 34 -6.94 1.29 7.15
N GLU A 35 -8.27 1.41 7.06
CA GLU A 35 -8.90 2.30 6.09
C GLU A 35 -8.96 3.78 6.54
N ARG A 36 -8.54 4.63 5.57
CA ARG A 36 -8.86 6.05 5.31
C ARG A 36 -8.30 7.14 6.24
N GLY A 37 -7.11 7.61 5.88
CA GLY A 37 -6.69 9.00 6.11
C GLY A 37 -6.87 9.83 4.82
N LYS A 38 -7.14 11.14 4.97
CA LYS A 38 -7.08 12.12 3.87
C LYS A 38 -6.01 13.15 4.20
N ASP A 39 -5.28 13.62 3.19
CA ASP A 39 -4.47 14.83 3.34
C ASP A 39 -5.31 16.10 3.14
N GLN A 40 -4.67 17.27 3.28
CA GLN A 40 -5.27 18.58 3.06
C GLN A 40 -5.85 18.78 1.64
N ASN A 41 -5.47 17.94 0.67
CA ASN A 41 -5.89 17.99 -0.72
C ASN A 41 -6.91 16.88 -1.06
N ASN A 42 -7.54 16.27 -0.04
CA ASN A 42 -8.47 15.14 -0.18
C ASN A 42 -7.88 13.87 -0.81
N LYS A 43 -6.55 13.77 -0.93
CA LYS A 43 -5.89 12.57 -1.42
C LYS A 43 -6.01 11.48 -0.38
N LYS A 44 -6.42 10.28 -0.82
CA LYS A 44 -6.68 9.13 0.05
C LYS A 44 -5.38 8.38 0.33
N TYR A 45 -5.15 8.11 1.61
CA TYR A 45 -4.06 7.29 2.11
C TYR A 45 -4.61 6.09 2.86
N TYR A 46 -3.85 5.01 2.80
CA TYR A 46 -4.01 3.87 3.68
C TYR A 46 -3.04 3.98 4.84
N ILE A 47 -3.52 3.67 6.04
CA ILE A 47 -2.69 3.66 7.23
C ILE A 47 -2.16 2.24 7.38
N VAL A 48 -0.84 2.11 7.44
CA VAL A 48 -0.13 0.86 7.51
C VAL A 48 0.54 0.76 8.87
N LYS A 49 0.14 -0.22 9.67
CA LYS A 49 0.88 -0.54 10.90
C LYS A 49 2.17 -1.27 10.53
N ASN A 50 3.29 -0.71 10.96
CA ASN A 50 4.62 -1.27 10.76
C ASN A 50 5.12 -1.99 12.03
N SER A 51 6.17 -2.80 11.92
CA SER A 51 6.80 -3.56 13.01
C SER A 51 8.21 -3.08 13.37
N TRP A 52 8.59 -1.85 13.01
CA TRP A 52 9.88 -1.23 13.35
C TRP A 52 9.87 -0.48 14.70
N GLY A 53 8.91 -0.77 15.59
CA GLY A 53 8.70 0.00 16.82
C GLY A 53 7.99 1.34 16.56
N THR A 54 8.02 2.24 17.55
CA THR A 54 7.26 3.51 17.56
C THR A 54 8.11 4.75 17.31
N GLY A 55 9.40 4.58 17.02
CA GLY A 55 10.35 5.70 16.86
C GLY A 55 10.23 6.50 15.56
N ASN A 56 9.26 6.21 14.70
CA ASN A 56 9.02 6.98 13.48
C ASN A 56 8.08 8.17 13.74
N ASP A 57 7.98 9.08 12.76
CA ASP A 57 7.16 10.30 12.81
C ASP A 57 5.66 10.05 13.10
N HIS A 58 5.21 8.80 13.02
CA HIS A 58 3.81 8.39 13.18
C HIS A 58 3.64 7.20 14.14
N GLN A 59 4.48 7.08 15.17
CA GLN A 59 4.32 6.11 16.27
C GLN A 59 4.13 4.65 15.82
N GLY A 60 4.90 4.22 14.81
CA GLY A 60 4.86 2.88 14.23
C GLY A 60 3.87 2.70 13.09
N TYR A 61 3.21 3.77 12.65
CA TYR A 61 2.34 3.77 11.47
C TYR A 61 3.02 4.42 10.27
N LEU A 62 2.54 4.10 9.07
CA LEU A 62 2.95 4.70 7.81
C LEU A 62 1.69 5.10 7.03
N TYR A 63 1.76 6.20 6.29
CA TYR A 63 0.70 6.63 5.38
C TYR A 63 1.13 6.33 3.95
N VAL A 64 0.40 5.45 3.29
CA VAL A 64 0.78 4.89 1.99
C VAL A 64 -0.34 5.13 0.98
N THR A 65 0.02 5.59 -0.21
CA THR A 65 -0.98 5.92 -1.24
C THR A 65 -1.45 4.68 -1.98
N LYS A 66 -2.61 4.80 -2.64
CA LYS A 66 -3.15 3.71 -3.45
C LYS A 66 -2.17 3.24 -4.53
N ASN A 67 -1.52 4.17 -5.24
CA ASN A 67 -0.60 3.81 -6.33
C ASN A 67 0.64 3.08 -5.81
N HIS A 68 1.15 3.48 -4.64
CA HIS A 68 2.25 2.77 -4.00
C HIS A 68 1.87 1.33 -3.62
N ILE A 69 0.66 1.12 -3.05
CA ILE A 69 0.16 -0.22 -2.74
C ILE A 69 0.01 -1.07 -4.00
N LEU A 70 -0.62 -0.52 -5.05
CA LEU A 70 -0.82 -1.23 -6.33
C LEU A 70 0.51 -1.65 -6.97
N LEU A 71 1.53 -0.79 -6.89
CA LEU A 71 2.81 -1.04 -7.52
C LEU A 71 3.69 -2.03 -6.74
N LYS A 72 3.69 -1.95 -5.40
CA LYS A 72 4.69 -2.62 -4.55
C LYS A 72 4.14 -3.81 -3.74
N THR A 73 2.85 -4.07 -3.77
CA THR A 73 2.26 -5.22 -3.04
C THR A 73 2.33 -6.48 -3.88
N ASN A 74 2.90 -7.54 -3.30
CA ASN A 74 3.05 -8.84 -3.96
C ASN A 74 1.93 -9.82 -3.59
N SER A 75 1.58 -9.89 -2.30
CA SER A 75 0.50 -10.72 -1.81
C SER A 75 -0.22 -10.03 -0.66
N LEU A 76 -1.51 -10.35 -0.52
CA LEU A 76 -2.36 -9.89 0.57
C LEU A 76 -3.04 -11.11 1.18
N PHE A 77 -3.09 -11.15 2.51
CA PHE A 77 -3.92 -12.10 3.24
C PHE A 77 -5.13 -11.36 3.78
N LEU A 78 -6.31 -11.88 3.52
CA LEU A 78 -7.58 -11.34 3.99
C LEU A 78 -8.50 -12.49 4.41
N ASN A 79 -9.46 -12.18 5.29
CA ASN A 79 -10.56 -13.10 5.58
C ASN A 79 -11.35 -13.35 4.27
N LYS A 80 -11.76 -14.59 4.02
CA LYS A 80 -12.58 -14.96 2.85
C LYS A 80 -13.87 -14.12 2.78
N GLU A 81 -14.47 -13.80 3.92
CA GLU A 81 -15.67 -12.95 4.02
C GLU A 81 -15.43 -11.50 3.57
N ALA A 82 -14.17 -11.05 3.51
CA ALA A 82 -13.81 -9.73 3.02
C ALA A 82 -13.59 -9.68 1.51
N VAL A 83 -13.63 -10.83 0.81
CA VAL A 83 -13.51 -10.90 -0.65
C VAL A 83 -14.92 -10.77 -1.24
N PRO A 84 -15.16 -9.81 -2.14
CA PRO A 84 -16.40 -9.72 -2.89
C PRO A 84 -16.77 -11.04 -3.59
N ASN A 85 -18.05 -11.43 -3.53
CA ASN A 85 -18.53 -12.73 -4.02
C ASN A 85 -18.28 -12.95 -5.53
N ASP A 86 -18.20 -11.88 -6.32
CA ASP A 86 -17.89 -11.91 -7.75
C ASP A 86 -16.43 -12.29 -8.06
N ILE A 87 -15.53 -12.07 -7.10
CA ILE A 87 -14.10 -12.45 -7.17
C ILE A 87 -13.89 -13.89 -6.67
N LEU A 88 -14.68 -14.33 -5.69
CA LEU A 88 -14.66 -15.70 -5.17
C LEU A 88 -15.30 -16.68 -6.17
N LYS A 89 -14.65 -16.94 -7.30
CA LYS A 89 -15.02 -18.07 -8.16
C LYS A 89 -14.36 -19.34 -7.62
N GLY A 90 -15.18 -20.21 -7.04
CA GLY A 90 -14.83 -21.60 -6.70
C GLY A 90 -15.02 -22.53 -7.90
#